data_AF-A0A059B0F7-F1
#
_entry.id   AF-A0A059B0F7-F1
#
_cell.length_a   1.000
_cell.length_b   1.000
_cell.length_c   1.000
_cell.angle_alpha   90.00
_cell.angle_beta   90.00
_cell.angle_gamma   90.00
#
_symmetry.space_group_name_H-M   'P 1'
#
loop_
_entity.id
_entity.type
_entity.pdbx_description
1 polymer ?
#
loop_
_entity_poly.entity_id
_entity_poly.type
_entity_poly.pdbx_seq_one_letter_code
_entity_poly.pdbx_strand_id
1 'polypeptide(L)'
;MMASFSSKKRMSFQVYVSFQGRDVRRAFLSHLHAALDQAGVSVYKDDEQLAMREQLQTTTMEALKESHVAIIIFSKDYASSLWCLRELERLMELRAQEALTVLPVFYDVTAAEVRWPTASYARAIGEHEEREVDPETMRRWREALYKAGNLAGWQLCEEKSEATLVKKIVERISELKRFDVFLSFWGRDDHGNFINNLNKELVEKGINTFMDSESSMMGQDFPPALKDAIKDAIKQSRMYVVVFSKKYAESWWCLKELVQILERSRGKPLIFPIFYSVPPGEVRSQKNTYEKELDDHEIEFGKRKVKKWREALTKVANMQGRHLDDGSGDDWIPRIVEDIENMMVEIKRKP
;
A
#
# COMPACT_ATOMS: atom_id res chain seq x y z
N MET A 1 25.21 -34.66 13.20
CA MET A 1 25.39 -33.28 12.69
C MET A 1 24.11 -32.92 11.95
N MET A 2 23.25 -32.09 12.56
CA MET A 2 22.06 -31.59 11.86
C MET A 2 22.48 -30.43 10.96
N ALA A 3 22.22 -30.57 9.66
CA ALA A 3 22.40 -29.51 8.69
C ALA A 3 21.45 -28.35 9.04
N SER A 4 22.01 -27.16 9.27
CA SER A 4 21.22 -25.95 9.44
C SER A 4 20.48 -25.67 8.13
N PHE A 5 19.15 -25.73 8.16
CA PHE A 5 18.34 -25.12 7.12
C PHE A 5 18.55 -23.61 7.20
N SER A 6 19.43 -23.09 6.35
CA SER A 6 19.51 -21.66 6.06
C SER A 6 18.12 -21.22 5.59
N SER A 7 17.38 -20.51 6.44
CA SER A 7 16.14 -19.85 6.06
C SER A 7 16.46 -18.90 4.91
N LYS A 8 16.09 -19.26 3.67
CA LYS A 8 16.15 -18.35 2.54
C LYS A 8 15.39 -17.08 2.94
N LYS A 9 16.09 -15.95 3.04
CA LYS A 9 15.48 -14.61 3.17
C LYS A 9 14.41 -14.51 2.07
N ARG A 10 13.12 -14.55 2.44
CA ARG A 10 12.02 -14.40 1.49
C ARG A 10 12.13 -12.98 0.92
N MET A 11 12.45 -12.88 -0.37
CA MET A 11 12.56 -11.60 -1.07
C MET A 11 11.17 -11.03 -1.25
N SER A 12 10.81 -10.00 -0.48
CA SER A 12 9.60 -9.23 -0.73
C SER A 12 9.89 -8.20 -1.82
N PHE A 13 9.24 -8.34 -2.97
CA PHE A 13 9.39 -7.40 -4.09
C PHE A 13 8.58 -6.12 -3.81
N GLN A 14 9.13 -4.97 -4.17
CA GLN A 14 8.47 -3.66 -4.00
C GLN A 14 7.75 -3.22 -5.28
N VAL A 15 8.36 -3.52 -6.43
CA VAL A 15 7.88 -3.14 -7.75
C VAL A 15 7.69 -4.38 -8.62
N TYR A 16 6.49 -4.52 -9.18
CA TYR A 16 6.17 -5.44 -10.25
C TYR A 16 6.38 -4.76 -11.60
N VAL A 17 6.99 -5.42 -12.58
CA VAL A 17 7.12 -4.87 -13.95
C VAL A 17 6.48 -5.83 -14.94
N SER A 18 5.36 -5.40 -15.54
CA SER A 18 4.70 -6.08 -16.65
C SER A 18 5.15 -5.46 -17.97
N PHE A 19 5.61 -6.29 -18.91
CA PHE A 19 6.12 -5.83 -20.19
C PHE A 19 6.05 -6.94 -21.25
N GLN A 20 6.11 -6.53 -22.52
CA GLN A 20 6.30 -7.46 -23.63
C GLN A 20 7.26 -6.88 -24.67
N GLY A 21 7.99 -7.75 -25.35
CA GLY A 21 8.84 -7.39 -26.49
C GLY A 21 10.34 -7.51 -26.21
N ARG A 22 11.08 -7.95 -27.22
CA ARG A 22 12.53 -8.16 -27.13
C ARG A 22 13.33 -6.86 -26.99
N ASP A 23 12.84 -5.77 -27.59
CA ASP A 23 13.54 -4.49 -27.62
C ASP A 23 13.43 -3.76 -26.26
N VAL A 24 12.24 -3.76 -25.65
CA VAL A 24 12.02 -3.29 -24.26
C VAL A 24 12.95 -4.03 -23.28
N ARG A 25 13.11 -5.34 -23.48
CA ARG A 25 13.89 -6.22 -22.60
C ARG A 25 15.37 -5.88 -22.55
N ARG A 26 15.99 -5.57 -23.70
CA ARG A 26 17.46 -5.43 -23.80
C ARG A 26 17.96 -4.04 -23.41
N ALA A 27 17.26 -2.98 -23.81
CA ALA A 27 17.69 -1.60 -23.57
C ALA A 27 17.03 -1.00 -22.32
N PHE A 28 15.74 -0.72 -22.38
CA PHE A 28 15.05 0.04 -21.34
C PHE A 28 14.95 -0.69 -19.99
N LEU A 29 14.54 -1.96 -20.01
CA LEU A 29 14.29 -2.72 -18.77
C LEU A 29 15.58 -3.00 -17.98
N SER A 30 16.71 -3.19 -18.67
CA SER A 30 18.00 -3.42 -18.01
C SER A 30 18.46 -2.16 -17.26
N HIS A 31 18.30 -0.98 -17.86
CA HIS A 31 18.58 0.31 -17.24
C HIS A 31 17.62 0.61 -16.08
N LEU A 32 16.31 0.40 -16.27
CA LEU A 32 15.32 0.60 -15.22
C LEU A 32 15.62 -0.27 -14.00
N HIS A 33 15.96 -1.53 -14.21
CA HIS A 33 16.31 -2.44 -13.12
C HIS A 33 17.59 -1.99 -12.39
N ALA A 34 18.65 -1.64 -13.13
CA ALA A 34 19.89 -1.17 -12.53
C ALA A 34 19.67 0.09 -11.68
N ALA A 35 18.84 1.02 -12.15
CA ALA A 35 18.53 2.25 -11.41
C ALA A 35 17.66 2.00 -10.17
N LEU A 36 16.68 1.09 -10.25
CA LEU A 36 15.88 0.68 -9.09
C LEU A 36 16.72 -0.06 -8.04
N ASP A 37 17.62 -0.94 -8.46
CA ASP A 37 18.55 -1.65 -7.58
C ASP A 37 19.50 -0.67 -6.87
N GLN A 38 20.04 0.31 -7.58
CA GLN A 38 20.83 1.40 -7.00
C GLN A 38 20.04 2.24 -5.98
N ALA A 39 18.73 2.37 -6.17
CA ALA A 39 17.83 3.04 -5.22
C ALA A 39 17.39 2.13 -4.05
N GLY A 40 17.87 0.88 -3.98
CA GLY A 40 17.48 -0.08 -2.94
C GLY A 40 16.07 -0.65 -3.11
N VAL A 41 15.48 -0.52 -4.30
CA VAL A 41 14.12 -0.97 -4.61
C VAL A 41 14.18 -2.38 -5.21
N SER A 42 13.60 -3.36 -4.52
CA SER A 42 13.52 -4.74 -5.03
C SER A 42 12.45 -4.86 -6.13
N VAL A 43 12.83 -5.42 -7.27
CA VAL A 43 11.98 -5.53 -8.47
C VAL A 43 11.74 -6.98 -8.85
N TYR A 44 10.47 -7.37 -9.03
CA TYR A 44 10.12 -8.63 -9.69
C TYR A 44 9.98 -8.38 -11.20
N LYS A 45 10.68 -9.20 -11.99
CA LYS A 45 10.57 -9.20 -13.46
C LYS A 45 9.73 -10.38 -13.89
N ASP A 46 8.64 -10.12 -14.59
CA ASP A 46 7.90 -11.19 -15.24
C ASP A 46 8.54 -11.50 -16.61
N ASP A 47 9.28 -12.61 -16.70
CA ASP A 47 9.90 -13.05 -17.95
C ASP A 47 9.06 -14.17 -18.57
N GLU A 48 8.39 -13.86 -19.68
CA GLU A 48 7.59 -14.80 -20.47
C GLU A 48 8.38 -16.06 -20.90
N GLN A 49 9.70 -15.99 -21.10
CA GLN A 49 10.51 -17.17 -21.48
C GLN A 49 10.53 -18.23 -20.38
N LEU A 50 10.22 -17.85 -19.13
CA LEU A 50 10.07 -18.75 -18.00
C LEU A 50 8.59 -19.04 -17.72
N ALA A 51 7.68 -18.06 -17.89
CA ALA A 51 6.26 -18.12 -17.48
C ALA A 51 5.40 -19.24 -18.13
N MET A 52 5.92 -19.98 -19.10
CA MET A 52 5.20 -21.08 -19.77
C MET A 52 4.97 -22.33 -18.88
N ARG A 53 5.33 -22.30 -17.58
CA ARG A 53 5.02 -23.35 -16.60
C ARG A 53 3.89 -22.90 -15.68
N GLU A 54 2.86 -23.72 -15.48
CA GLU A 54 1.74 -23.47 -14.54
C GLU A 54 2.22 -23.07 -13.13
N GLN A 55 3.39 -23.57 -12.70
CA GLN A 55 4.05 -23.23 -11.42
C GLN A 55 4.56 -21.78 -11.33
N LEU A 56 4.74 -21.08 -12.45
CA LEU A 56 5.15 -19.68 -12.47
C LEU A 56 3.96 -18.74 -12.43
N GLN A 57 2.77 -19.19 -12.87
CA GLN A 57 1.55 -18.41 -12.70
C GLN A 57 1.24 -18.16 -11.21
N THR A 58 1.47 -19.16 -10.36
CA THR A 58 1.34 -19.00 -8.90
C THR A 58 2.39 -18.06 -8.32
N THR A 59 3.64 -18.16 -8.79
CA THR A 59 4.76 -17.33 -8.31
C THR A 59 4.60 -15.87 -8.72
N THR A 60 4.17 -15.61 -9.96
CA THR A 60 3.88 -14.27 -10.47
C THR A 60 2.70 -13.63 -9.75
N MET A 61 1.66 -14.39 -9.42
CA MET A 61 0.53 -13.91 -8.63
C MET A 61 0.88 -13.66 -7.15
N GLU A 62 1.82 -14.40 -6.57
CA GLU A 62 2.37 -14.11 -5.24
C GLU A 62 3.23 -12.84 -5.25
N ALA A 63 4.12 -12.69 -6.24
CA ALA A 63 4.92 -11.47 -6.40
C ALA A 63 4.02 -10.23 -6.61
N LEU A 64 2.90 -10.38 -7.32
CA LEU A 64 1.90 -9.32 -7.50
C LEU A 64 1.20 -8.93 -6.19
N LYS A 65 0.92 -9.90 -5.32
CA LYS A 65 0.36 -9.64 -3.97
C LYS A 65 1.37 -8.97 -3.05
N GLU A 66 2.66 -9.25 -3.24
CA GLU A 66 3.73 -8.64 -2.45
C GLU A 66 4.15 -7.25 -2.98
N SER A 67 3.96 -7.00 -4.27
CA SER A 67 4.29 -5.74 -4.94
C SER A 67 3.22 -4.66 -4.71
N HIS A 68 3.66 -3.41 -4.57
CA HIS A 68 2.78 -2.27 -4.21
C HIS A 68 2.75 -1.20 -5.30
N VAL A 69 3.75 -1.25 -6.18
CA VAL A 69 3.79 -0.53 -7.43
C VAL A 69 3.87 -1.56 -8.54
N ALA A 70 3.04 -1.40 -9.57
CA ALA A 70 3.21 -2.10 -10.83
C ALA A 70 3.52 -1.08 -11.92
N ILE A 71 4.67 -1.27 -12.57
CA ILE A 71 5.01 -0.56 -13.80
C ILE A 71 4.49 -1.40 -14.95
N ILE A 72 3.66 -0.82 -15.80
CA ILE A 72 3.18 -1.48 -17.02
C ILE A 72 3.86 -0.80 -18.20
N ILE A 73 4.72 -1.53 -18.90
CA ILE A 73 5.43 -1.02 -20.07
C ILE A 73 4.66 -1.43 -21.32
N PHE A 74 3.76 -0.55 -21.77
CA PHE A 74 3.03 -0.71 -23.01
C PHE A 74 3.97 -0.51 -24.20
N SER A 75 4.20 -1.58 -24.94
CA SER A 75 4.96 -1.58 -26.19
C SER A 75 4.06 -1.99 -27.35
N LYS A 76 4.55 -1.86 -28.59
CA LYS A 76 3.79 -2.25 -29.79
C LYS A 76 3.28 -3.70 -29.75
N ASP A 77 4.01 -4.59 -29.08
CA ASP A 77 3.71 -6.02 -29.00
C ASP A 77 2.96 -6.42 -27.71
N TYR A 78 2.73 -5.50 -26.77
CA TYR A 78 2.11 -5.82 -25.47
C TYR A 78 0.78 -6.53 -25.59
N ALA A 79 -0.13 -6.00 -26.41
CA ALA A 79 -1.45 -6.61 -26.60
C ALA A 79 -1.42 -7.94 -27.38
N SER A 80 -0.31 -8.30 -28.02
CA SER A 80 -0.21 -9.60 -28.71
C SER A 80 -0.07 -10.77 -27.73
N SER A 81 0.36 -10.52 -26.50
CA SER A 81 0.48 -11.55 -25.47
C SER A 81 -0.81 -11.69 -24.66
N LEU A 82 -1.40 -12.88 -24.69
CA LEU A 82 -2.53 -13.27 -23.82
C LEU A 82 -2.16 -13.11 -22.35
N TRP A 83 -0.90 -13.34 -22.01
CA TRP A 83 -0.39 -13.21 -20.65
C TRP A 83 -0.44 -11.76 -20.19
N CYS A 84 0.15 -10.83 -20.94
CA CYS A 84 0.17 -9.41 -20.61
C CYS A 84 -1.24 -8.80 -20.50
N LEU A 85 -2.22 -9.30 -21.26
CA LEU A 85 -3.62 -8.87 -21.16
C LEU A 85 -4.31 -9.39 -19.88
N ARG A 86 -4.05 -10.64 -19.49
CA ARG A 86 -4.52 -11.20 -18.21
C ARG A 86 -3.88 -10.50 -17.00
N GLU A 87 -2.58 -10.21 -17.09
CA GLU A 87 -1.88 -9.44 -16.06
C GLU A 87 -2.48 -8.04 -15.95
N LEU A 88 -2.69 -7.36 -17.07
CA LEU A 88 -3.28 -6.04 -17.12
C LEU A 88 -4.66 -6.01 -16.45
N GLU A 89 -5.53 -6.99 -16.76
CA GLU A 89 -6.82 -7.16 -16.10
C GLU A 89 -6.65 -7.22 -14.58
N ARG A 90 -5.77 -8.11 -14.10
CA ARG A 90 -5.54 -8.30 -12.67
C ARG A 90 -4.94 -7.07 -11.98
N LEU A 91 -3.97 -6.41 -12.61
CA LEU A 91 -3.35 -5.19 -12.13
C LEU A 91 -4.37 -4.07 -11.96
N MET A 92 -5.30 -3.95 -12.91
CA MET A 92 -6.35 -2.94 -12.88
C MET A 92 -7.44 -3.26 -11.84
N GLU A 93 -7.72 -4.54 -11.58
CA GLU A 93 -8.56 -4.94 -10.44
C GLU A 93 -7.94 -4.56 -9.09
N LEU A 94 -6.67 -4.91 -8.87
CA LEU A 94 -5.95 -4.58 -7.63
C LEU A 94 -5.86 -3.06 -7.43
N ARG A 95 -5.65 -2.31 -8.51
CA ARG A 95 -5.69 -0.85 -8.48
C ARG A 95 -7.08 -0.32 -8.09
N ALA A 96 -8.16 -0.88 -8.61
CA ALA A 96 -9.52 -0.47 -8.29
C ALA A 96 -9.87 -0.71 -6.81
N GLN A 97 -9.23 -1.71 -6.20
CA GLN A 97 -9.31 -2.02 -4.76
C GLN A 97 -8.35 -1.16 -3.92
N GLU A 98 -7.63 -0.22 -4.54
CA GLU A 98 -6.58 0.60 -3.92
C GLU A 98 -5.44 -0.22 -3.28
N ALA A 99 -5.28 -1.48 -3.67
CA ALA A 99 -4.26 -2.39 -3.16
C ALA A 99 -2.91 -2.23 -3.89
N LEU A 100 -2.91 -1.57 -5.05
CA LEU A 100 -1.75 -1.45 -5.93
C LEU A 100 -1.73 -0.10 -6.64
N THR A 101 -0.56 0.57 -6.65
CA THR A 101 -0.32 1.72 -7.50
C THR A 101 0.13 1.26 -8.87
N VAL A 102 -0.56 1.65 -9.94
CA VAL A 102 -0.18 1.31 -11.32
C VAL A 102 0.40 2.53 -12.01
N LEU A 103 1.59 2.36 -12.58
CA LEU A 103 2.38 3.37 -13.28
C LEU A 103 2.57 2.95 -14.74
N PRO A 104 1.78 3.45 -15.69
CA PRO A 104 1.97 3.08 -17.10
C PRO A 104 3.13 3.86 -17.73
N VAL A 105 3.88 3.14 -18.56
CA VAL A 105 4.94 3.65 -19.42
C VAL A 105 4.55 3.28 -20.85
N PHE A 106 4.39 4.28 -21.71
CA PHE A 106 4.05 4.10 -23.12
C PHE A 106 5.35 4.17 -23.94
N TYR A 107 5.87 2.99 -24.27
CA TYR A 107 7.16 2.78 -24.92
C TYR A 107 6.93 2.53 -26.42
N ASP A 108 7.23 3.53 -27.25
CA ASP A 108 6.97 3.55 -28.70
C ASP A 108 5.49 3.33 -29.11
N VAL A 109 4.57 3.66 -28.21
CA VAL A 109 3.12 3.73 -28.44
C VAL A 109 2.57 4.95 -27.73
N THR A 110 1.39 5.42 -28.15
CA THR A 110 0.69 6.52 -27.44
C THR A 110 -0.31 5.98 -26.43
N ALA A 111 -0.63 6.78 -25.40
CA ALA A 111 -1.70 6.43 -24.46
C ALA A 111 -3.07 6.29 -25.16
N ALA A 112 -3.28 7.02 -26.27
CA ALA A 112 -4.48 6.92 -27.08
C ALA A 112 -4.59 5.57 -27.80
N GLU A 113 -3.49 5.06 -28.36
CA GLU A 113 -3.44 3.74 -29.00
C GLU A 113 -3.79 2.59 -28.03
N VAL A 114 -3.37 2.72 -26.77
CA VAL A 114 -3.70 1.75 -25.72
C VAL A 114 -5.16 1.90 -25.27
N ARG A 115 -5.59 3.14 -24.99
CA ARG A 115 -6.94 3.46 -24.49
C ARG A 115 -8.02 3.05 -25.48
N TRP A 116 -7.77 3.33 -26.75
CA TRP A 116 -8.62 2.99 -27.88
C TRP A 116 -7.78 2.12 -28.81
N PRO A 117 -7.83 0.79 -28.64
CA PRO A 117 -7.00 -0.15 -29.39
C PRO A 117 -7.03 0.16 -30.90
N THR A 118 -5.94 0.76 -31.37
CA THR A 118 -5.69 1.18 -32.76
C THR A 118 -4.29 0.70 -33.16
N ALA A 119 -3.92 0.82 -34.43
CA ALA A 119 -2.62 0.38 -34.94
C ALA A 119 -2.28 -1.07 -34.54
N SER A 120 -1.13 -1.32 -33.89
CA SER A 120 -0.71 -2.68 -33.50
C SER A 120 -1.67 -3.32 -32.49
N TYR A 121 -2.31 -2.54 -31.62
CA TYR A 121 -3.27 -3.03 -30.63
C TYR A 121 -4.57 -3.50 -31.29
N ALA A 122 -5.06 -2.80 -32.33
CA ALA A 122 -6.23 -3.25 -33.08
C ALA A 122 -6.00 -4.62 -33.74
N ARG A 123 -4.82 -4.80 -34.37
CA ARG A 123 -4.45 -6.08 -34.96
C ARG A 123 -4.38 -7.19 -33.93
N ALA A 124 -3.69 -6.95 -32.80
CA ALA A 124 -3.55 -7.95 -31.75
C ALA A 124 -4.91 -8.36 -31.15
N ILE A 125 -5.81 -7.40 -30.96
CA ILE A 125 -7.17 -7.67 -30.48
C ILE A 125 -7.96 -8.52 -31.49
N GLY A 126 -7.88 -8.21 -32.79
CA GLY A 126 -8.51 -9.03 -33.83
C GLY A 126 -7.98 -10.45 -33.88
N GLU A 127 -6.66 -10.63 -33.75
CA GLU A 127 -6.04 -11.97 -33.69
C GLU A 127 -6.54 -12.80 -32.49
N HIS A 128 -6.82 -12.17 -31.34
CA HIS A 128 -7.38 -12.88 -30.18
C HIS A 128 -8.86 -13.25 -30.38
N GLU A 129 -9.62 -12.43 -31.10
CA GLU A 129 -11.01 -12.74 -31.47
C GLU A 129 -11.07 -13.94 -32.43
N GLU A 130 -10.15 -14.02 -33.40
CA GLU A 130 -10.01 -15.16 -34.30
C GLU A 130 -9.59 -16.46 -33.60
N ARG A 131 -8.91 -16.35 -32.45
CA ARG A 131 -8.50 -17.49 -31.60
C ARG A 131 -9.59 -17.96 -30.63
N GLU A 132 -10.82 -17.49 -30.81
CA GLU A 132 -12.00 -17.87 -30.02
C GLU A 132 -11.86 -17.58 -28.51
N VAL A 133 -11.13 -16.52 -28.13
CA VAL A 133 -11.19 -16.02 -26.75
C VAL A 133 -12.62 -15.58 -26.43
N ASP A 134 -13.13 -15.95 -25.26
CA ASP A 134 -14.53 -15.69 -24.91
C ASP A 134 -14.85 -14.18 -24.92
N PRO A 135 -16.05 -13.77 -25.40
CA PRO A 135 -16.41 -12.36 -25.53
C PRO A 135 -16.34 -11.56 -24.21
N GLU A 136 -16.59 -12.21 -23.08
CA GLU A 136 -16.57 -11.54 -21.77
C GLU A 136 -15.14 -11.24 -21.30
N THR A 137 -14.19 -12.14 -21.56
CA THR A 137 -12.76 -11.89 -21.36
C THR A 137 -12.26 -10.78 -22.29
N MET A 138 -12.65 -10.80 -23.56
CA MET A 138 -12.32 -9.70 -24.49
C MET A 138 -12.87 -8.35 -24.00
N ARG A 139 -14.09 -8.32 -23.47
CA ARG A 139 -14.69 -7.12 -22.85
C ARG A 139 -13.85 -6.62 -21.67
N ARG A 140 -13.45 -7.52 -20.77
CA ARG A 140 -12.62 -7.19 -19.59
C ARG A 140 -11.24 -6.66 -19.99
N TRP A 141 -10.59 -7.23 -20.99
CA TRP A 141 -9.30 -6.73 -21.48
C TRP A 141 -9.41 -5.35 -22.14
N ARG A 142 -10.43 -5.13 -22.98
CA ARG A 142 -10.71 -3.81 -23.55
C ARG A 142 -10.96 -2.77 -22.46
N GLU A 143 -11.71 -3.13 -21.42
CA GLU A 143 -11.96 -2.27 -20.26
C GLU A 143 -10.67 -1.98 -19.47
N ALA A 144 -9.80 -2.97 -19.26
CA ALA A 144 -8.53 -2.80 -18.58
C ALA A 144 -7.57 -1.89 -19.35
N LEU A 145 -7.46 -2.08 -20.68
CA LEU A 145 -6.70 -1.22 -21.59
C LEU A 145 -7.22 0.23 -21.55
N TYR A 146 -8.54 0.41 -21.63
CA TYR A 146 -9.16 1.72 -21.53
C TYR A 146 -8.83 2.41 -20.20
N LYS A 147 -8.98 1.71 -19.08
CA LYS A 147 -8.67 2.26 -17.75
C LYS A 147 -7.19 2.59 -17.61
N ALA A 148 -6.29 1.71 -18.06
CA ALA A 148 -4.84 1.91 -17.98
C ALA A 148 -4.35 3.06 -18.86
N GLY A 149 -4.87 3.18 -20.09
CA GLY A 149 -4.58 4.30 -20.99
C GLY A 149 -5.17 5.65 -20.55
N ASN A 150 -6.02 5.68 -19.52
CA ASN A 150 -6.51 6.89 -18.86
C ASN A 150 -5.68 7.30 -17.63
N LEU A 151 -4.73 6.48 -17.20
CA LEU A 151 -3.86 6.83 -16.08
C LEU A 151 -2.79 7.82 -16.52
N ALA A 152 -2.40 8.70 -15.60
CA ALA A 152 -1.21 9.52 -15.77
C ALA A 152 0.02 8.60 -15.79
N GLY A 153 0.88 8.79 -16.79
CA GLY A 153 2.10 8.02 -16.99
C GLY A 153 3.06 8.78 -17.88
N TRP A 154 4.04 8.07 -18.41
CA TRP A 154 5.08 8.67 -19.23
C TRP A 154 5.08 8.08 -20.63
N GLN A 155 5.22 8.94 -21.65
CA GLN A 155 5.38 8.52 -23.04
C GLN A 155 6.82 8.73 -23.47
N LEU A 156 7.47 7.69 -24.01
CA LEU A 156 8.86 7.81 -24.44
C LEU A 156 9.05 8.88 -25.51
N CYS A 157 8.09 9.04 -26.43
CA CYS A 157 8.16 10.04 -27.50
C CYS A 157 8.14 11.50 -27.00
N GLU A 158 7.61 11.75 -25.80
CA GLU A 158 7.64 13.05 -25.13
C GLU A 158 8.95 13.26 -24.35
N GLU A 159 9.71 12.20 -24.12
CA GLU A 159 10.96 12.22 -23.36
C GLU A 159 12.18 12.28 -24.27
N LYS A 160 13.17 13.10 -23.91
CA LYS A 160 14.39 13.29 -24.72
C LYS A 160 15.28 12.04 -24.80
N SER A 161 15.16 11.11 -23.84
CA SER A 161 15.93 9.86 -23.78
C SER A 161 15.32 8.85 -22.80
N GLU A 162 15.62 7.56 -23.00
CA GLU A 162 15.28 6.49 -22.04
C GLU A 162 15.84 6.75 -20.64
N ALA A 163 17.05 7.33 -20.54
CA ALA A 163 17.69 7.62 -19.26
C ALA A 163 16.89 8.65 -18.44
N THR A 164 16.37 9.68 -19.09
CA THR A 164 15.49 10.69 -18.44
C THR A 164 14.22 10.04 -17.92
N LEU A 165 13.62 9.16 -18.72
CA LEU A 165 12.41 8.44 -18.33
C LEU A 165 12.66 7.52 -17.13
N VAL A 166 13.75 6.73 -17.15
CA VAL A 166 14.14 5.88 -16.03
C VAL A 166 14.33 6.70 -14.76
N LYS A 167 15.02 7.84 -14.83
CA LYS A 167 15.23 8.72 -13.68
C LYS A 167 13.91 9.21 -13.09
N LYS A 168 12.97 9.67 -13.91
CA LYS A 168 11.62 10.11 -13.46
C LYS A 168 10.84 8.98 -12.80
N ILE A 169 10.91 7.76 -13.34
CA ILE A 169 10.25 6.59 -12.76
C ILE A 169 10.84 6.26 -11.39
N VAL A 170 12.17 6.26 -11.26
CA VAL A 170 12.86 5.97 -9.98
C VAL A 170 12.58 7.07 -8.96
N GLU A 171 12.62 8.34 -9.35
CA GLU A 171 12.23 9.46 -8.48
C GLU A 171 10.79 9.29 -8.00
N ARG A 172 9.86 9.01 -8.92
CA ARG A 172 8.45 8.80 -8.57
C ARG A 172 8.27 7.62 -7.61
N ILE A 173 8.99 6.51 -7.82
CA ILE A 173 8.93 5.35 -6.92
C ILE A 173 9.54 5.68 -5.56
N SER A 174 10.61 6.47 -5.53
CA SER A 174 11.24 6.92 -4.28
C SER A 174 10.35 7.88 -3.49
N GLU A 175 9.50 8.66 -4.15
CA GLU A 175 8.46 9.49 -3.52
C GLU A 175 7.31 8.68 -2.92
N LEU A 176 7.06 7.47 -3.44
CA LEU A 176 6.09 6.54 -2.89
C LEU A 176 6.68 5.89 -1.63
N LYS A 177 6.86 6.69 -0.56
CA LYS A 177 7.33 6.26 0.75
C LYS A 177 6.33 5.32 1.40
N ARG A 178 6.52 4.02 1.19
CA ARG A 178 5.70 2.98 1.83
C ARG A 178 6.06 2.83 3.29
N PHE A 179 5.05 2.79 4.15
CA PHE A 179 5.20 2.38 5.53
C PHE A 179 4.64 0.97 5.70
N ASP A 180 5.38 0.10 6.36
CA ASP A 180 4.86 -1.18 6.81
C ASP A 180 3.80 -0.96 7.89
N VAL A 181 4.06 -0.02 8.81
CA VAL A 181 3.20 0.28 9.94
C VAL A 181 2.97 1.79 10.06
N PHE A 182 1.71 2.20 10.14
CA PHE A 182 1.33 3.53 10.61
C PHE A 182 1.09 3.49 12.12
N LEU A 183 1.84 4.27 12.89
CA LEU A 183 1.64 4.45 14.32
C LEU A 183 0.73 5.66 14.55
N SER A 184 -0.52 5.41 14.91
CA SER A 184 -1.50 6.43 15.31
C SER A 184 -1.56 6.51 16.83
N PHE A 185 -1.28 7.68 17.39
CA PHE A 185 -1.26 7.93 18.84
C PHE A 185 -1.44 9.42 19.10
N TRP A 186 -1.73 9.78 20.36
CA TRP A 186 -1.72 11.18 20.77
C TRP A 186 -0.37 11.56 21.37
N GLY A 187 0.40 12.37 20.64
CA GLY A 187 1.79 12.71 20.97
C GLY A 187 1.99 13.65 22.16
N ARG A 188 0.92 14.13 22.81
CA ARG A 188 0.99 14.86 24.09
C ARG A 188 0.78 13.97 25.32
N ASP A 189 0.66 12.66 25.12
CA ASP A 189 0.67 11.72 26.22
C ASP A 189 2.04 11.64 26.88
N ASP A 190 2.05 11.33 28.18
CA ASP A 190 3.24 11.04 28.99
C ASP A 190 3.96 9.75 28.57
N HIS A 191 3.53 9.13 27.47
CA HIS A 191 4.00 7.87 26.93
C HIS A 191 4.87 8.04 25.68
N GLY A 192 5.36 9.25 25.40
CA GLY A 192 6.27 9.51 24.26
C GLY A 192 7.48 8.58 24.24
N ASN A 193 8.00 8.18 25.40
CA ASN A 193 9.07 7.18 25.50
C ASN A 193 8.64 5.79 25.00
N PHE A 194 7.42 5.35 25.30
CA PHE A 194 6.90 4.07 24.84
C PHE A 194 6.79 4.03 23.31
N ILE A 195 6.15 5.04 22.70
CA ILE A 195 5.97 5.11 21.24
C ILE A 195 7.32 5.21 20.52
N ASN A 196 8.23 6.04 21.03
CA ASN A 196 9.58 6.17 20.44
C ASN A 196 10.37 4.87 20.51
N ASN A 197 10.30 4.16 21.64
CA ASN A 197 10.98 2.88 21.80
C ASN A 197 10.36 1.78 20.93
N LEU A 198 9.02 1.71 20.84
CA LEU A 198 8.32 0.82 19.93
C LEU A 198 8.74 1.07 18.48
N ASN A 199 8.74 2.34 18.05
CA ASN A 199 9.16 2.73 16.72
C ASN A 199 10.62 2.34 16.43
N LYS A 200 11.51 2.60 17.40
CA LYS A 200 12.93 2.23 17.30
C LYS A 200 13.09 0.72 17.09
N GLU A 201 12.44 -0.10 17.91
CA GLU A 201 12.54 -1.56 17.80
C GLU A 201 11.96 -2.07 16.47
N LEU A 202 10.83 -1.53 16.01
CA LEU A 202 10.26 -1.85 14.69
C LEU A 202 11.26 -1.53 13.57
N VAL A 203 11.89 -0.35 13.59
CA VAL A 203 12.90 0.05 12.61
C VAL A 203 14.14 -0.85 12.67
N GLU A 204 14.60 -1.24 13.86
CA GLU A 204 15.72 -2.17 14.04
C GLU A 204 15.42 -3.57 13.48
N LYS A 205 14.15 -3.99 13.47
CA LYS A 205 13.67 -5.20 12.78
C LYS A 205 13.47 -5.03 11.26
N GLY A 206 13.72 -3.83 10.73
CA GLY A 206 13.55 -3.51 9.31
C GLY A 206 12.09 -3.28 8.89
N ILE A 207 11.20 -2.97 9.85
CA ILE A 207 9.82 -2.57 9.59
C ILE A 207 9.79 -1.06 9.40
N ASN A 208 9.39 -0.59 8.22
CA ASN A 208 9.35 0.85 7.95
C ASN A 208 8.10 1.48 8.59
N THR A 209 8.26 2.47 9.46
CA THR A 209 7.16 3.04 10.25
C THR A 209 6.89 4.49 9.86
N PHE A 210 5.62 4.87 9.79
CA PHE A 210 5.21 6.27 9.87
C PHE A 210 4.77 6.55 11.29
N MET A 211 5.44 7.47 11.95
CA MET A 211 5.03 7.96 13.26
C MET A 211 4.24 9.26 13.07
N ASP A 212 2.96 9.25 13.44
CA ASP A 212 2.17 10.49 13.45
C ASP A 212 2.48 11.36 14.68
N SER A 213 3.75 11.76 14.81
CA SER A 213 4.19 12.69 15.87
C SER A 213 3.77 14.14 15.60
N GLU A 214 3.43 14.47 14.36
CA GLU A 214 3.21 15.85 13.91
C GLU A 214 1.75 16.33 14.06
N SER A 215 0.78 15.41 14.17
CA SER A 215 -0.62 15.73 14.51
C SER A 215 -0.79 16.39 15.88
N SER A 216 0.19 16.22 16.75
CA SER A 216 0.14 16.60 18.17
C SER A 216 0.65 18.03 18.44
N MET A 217 1.24 18.68 17.43
CA MET A 217 1.93 19.96 17.59
C MET A 217 1.08 21.19 17.25
N MET A 218 -0.06 21.10 16.56
CA MET A 218 -0.77 22.30 16.09
C MET A 218 -2.30 22.17 16.11
N GLY A 219 -2.96 23.24 16.56
CA GLY A 219 -4.41 23.43 16.54
C GLY A 219 -4.99 23.64 15.12
N GLN A 220 -5.94 24.57 14.97
CA GLN A 220 -6.75 24.73 13.74
C GLN A 220 -5.93 25.06 12.45
N ASP A 221 -4.69 25.57 12.57
CA ASP A 221 -3.82 25.95 11.43
C ASP A 221 -2.83 24.85 11.03
N PHE A 222 -3.37 23.73 10.58
CA PHE A 222 -2.57 22.60 10.14
C PHE A 222 -2.17 22.75 8.66
N PRO A 223 -0.87 22.81 8.29
CA PRO A 223 -0.42 23.05 6.92
C PRO A 223 -0.99 22.03 5.92
N PRO A 224 -1.53 22.45 4.76
CA PRO A 224 -2.09 21.54 3.76
C PRO A 224 -1.12 20.41 3.34
N ALA A 225 0.15 20.74 3.15
CA ALA A 225 1.19 19.77 2.79
C ALA A 225 1.33 18.63 3.82
N LEU A 226 1.24 18.95 5.12
CA LEU A 226 1.29 17.95 6.17
C LEU A 226 0.01 17.10 6.20
N LYS A 227 -1.16 17.70 5.92
CA LYS A 227 -2.43 16.93 5.83
C LYS A 227 -2.32 15.88 4.74
N ASP A 228 -1.74 16.26 3.61
CA ASP A 228 -1.63 15.39 2.46
C ASP A 228 -0.55 14.33 2.68
N ALA A 229 0.56 14.67 3.34
CA ALA A 229 1.57 13.70 3.78
C ALA A 229 0.99 12.63 4.71
N ILE A 230 0.20 13.00 5.72
CA ILE A 230 -0.44 12.04 6.64
C ILE A 230 -1.48 11.19 5.90
N LYS A 231 -2.33 11.80 5.07
CA LYS A 231 -3.28 11.03 4.25
C LYS A 231 -2.55 10.03 3.36
N ASP A 232 -1.45 10.44 2.75
CA ASP A 232 -0.69 9.58 1.87
C ASP A 232 0.05 8.49 2.64
N ALA A 233 0.56 8.78 3.83
CA ALA A 233 1.10 7.77 4.74
C ALA A 233 0.04 6.74 5.15
N ILE A 234 -1.17 7.18 5.53
CA ILE A 234 -2.29 6.27 5.82
C ILE A 234 -2.58 5.40 4.59
N LYS A 235 -2.70 5.99 3.38
CA LYS A 235 -2.93 5.23 2.14
C LYS A 235 -1.85 4.20 1.84
N GLN A 236 -0.60 4.53 2.13
CA GLN A 236 0.58 3.72 1.79
C GLN A 236 0.93 2.69 2.88
N SER A 237 0.21 2.68 4.01
CA SER A 237 0.48 1.80 5.14
C SER A 237 -0.22 0.45 5.05
N ARG A 238 0.50 -0.64 5.35
CA ARG A 238 -0.04 -2.02 5.28
C ARG A 238 -0.82 -2.40 6.53
N MET A 239 -0.38 -1.85 7.66
CA MET A 239 -0.88 -2.12 8.98
C MET A 239 -0.96 -0.82 9.75
N TYR A 240 -1.94 -0.72 10.64
CA TYR A 240 -2.14 0.42 11.51
C TYR A 240 -2.05 -0.05 12.95
N VAL A 241 -1.14 0.52 13.72
CA VAL A 241 -1.11 0.35 15.17
C VAL A 241 -1.73 1.59 15.76
N VAL A 242 -2.85 1.42 16.47
CA VAL A 242 -3.59 2.52 17.08
C VAL A 242 -3.39 2.43 18.59
N VAL A 243 -2.68 3.39 19.16
CA VAL A 243 -2.41 3.43 20.61
C VAL A 243 -3.44 4.32 21.29
N PHE A 244 -4.42 3.70 21.92
CA PHE A 244 -5.40 4.38 22.76
C PHE A 244 -4.80 4.65 24.14
N SER A 245 -4.92 5.88 24.59
CA SER A 245 -4.60 6.35 25.93
C SER A 245 -5.82 7.04 26.54
N LYS A 246 -5.75 7.41 27.83
CA LYS A 246 -6.82 8.20 28.47
C LYS A 246 -7.11 9.54 27.77
N LYS A 247 -6.14 10.10 27.03
CA LYS A 247 -6.27 11.42 26.38
C LYS A 247 -6.43 11.35 24.87
N TYR A 248 -6.47 10.16 24.27
CA TYR A 248 -6.59 10.00 22.83
C TYR A 248 -7.77 10.79 22.23
N ALA A 249 -8.90 10.85 22.95
CA ALA A 249 -10.10 11.55 22.51
C ALA A 249 -10.04 13.08 22.64
N GLU A 250 -9.06 13.65 23.34
CA GLU A 250 -8.82 15.11 23.36
C GLU A 250 -8.50 15.62 21.94
N SER A 251 -7.94 14.74 21.10
CA SER A 251 -7.58 15.06 19.72
C SER A 251 -8.67 14.72 18.71
N TRP A 252 -9.36 15.74 18.22
CA TRP A 252 -10.26 15.58 17.08
C TRP A 252 -9.54 15.03 15.83
N TRP A 253 -8.23 15.28 15.71
CA TRP A 253 -7.43 14.79 14.59
C TRP A 253 -7.20 13.29 14.70
N CYS A 254 -6.78 12.77 15.86
CA CYS A 254 -6.64 11.32 16.08
C CYS A 254 -7.98 10.59 15.86
N LEU A 255 -9.10 11.20 16.23
CA LEU A 255 -10.44 10.67 15.96
C LEU A 255 -10.78 10.65 14.46
N LYS A 256 -10.39 11.71 13.74
CA LYS A 256 -10.57 11.80 12.28
C LYS A 256 -9.67 10.81 11.53
N GLU A 257 -8.44 10.61 11.98
CA GLU A 257 -7.53 9.60 11.43
C GLU A 257 -8.05 8.20 11.64
N LEU A 258 -8.57 7.89 12.83
CA LEU A 258 -9.18 6.60 13.11
C LEU A 258 -10.31 6.26 12.12
N VAL A 259 -11.13 7.27 11.76
CA VAL A 259 -12.14 7.11 10.70
C VAL A 259 -11.50 6.85 9.34
N GLN A 260 -10.46 7.59 8.96
CA GLN A 260 -9.77 7.39 7.68
C GLN A 260 -9.11 6.00 7.58
N ILE A 261 -8.48 5.54 8.66
CA ILE A 261 -7.91 4.20 8.80
C ILE A 261 -9.00 3.14 8.60
N LEU A 262 -10.18 3.33 9.20
CA LEU A 262 -11.30 2.40 9.04
C LEU A 262 -11.94 2.46 7.65
N GLU A 263 -12.02 3.61 7.01
CA GLU A 263 -12.53 3.73 5.63
C GLU A 263 -11.61 2.99 4.65
N ARG A 264 -10.28 3.03 4.88
CA ARG A 264 -9.28 2.19 4.18
C ARG A 264 -9.41 0.70 4.47
N SER A 265 -9.89 0.32 5.66
CA SER A 265 -9.99 -1.09 6.08
C SER A 265 -10.95 -1.96 5.27
N ARG A 266 -11.68 -1.41 4.28
CA ARG A 266 -12.64 -2.13 3.43
C ARG A 266 -12.00 -3.10 2.41
N GLY A 267 -10.68 -3.33 2.47
CA GLY A 267 -9.94 -4.22 1.56
C GLY A 267 -8.75 -5.03 2.14
N LYS A 268 -8.63 -5.19 3.47
CA LYS A 268 -7.62 -6.00 4.24
C LYS A 268 -6.33 -5.35 4.82
N PRO A 269 -6.16 -4.05 5.07
CA PRO A 269 -5.07 -3.62 5.97
C PRO A 269 -5.40 -3.99 7.43
N LEU A 270 -4.42 -4.50 8.19
CA LEU A 270 -4.62 -4.93 9.58
C LEU A 270 -4.60 -3.72 10.53
N ILE A 271 -5.54 -3.67 11.47
CA ILE A 271 -5.55 -2.67 12.54
C ILE A 271 -5.28 -3.42 13.85
N PHE A 272 -4.27 -2.97 14.58
CA PHE A 272 -3.85 -3.53 15.86
C PHE A 272 -3.97 -2.47 16.96
N PRO A 273 -5.06 -2.49 17.74
CA PRO A 273 -5.21 -1.57 18.86
C PRO A 273 -4.30 -1.95 20.03
N ILE A 274 -3.61 -0.96 20.56
CA ILE A 274 -2.88 -1.02 21.83
C ILE A 274 -3.63 -0.11 22.79
N PHE A 275 -4.09 -0.65 23.91
CA PHE A 275 -4.76 0.09 24.96
C PHE A 275 -3.74 0.34 26.07
N TYR A 276 -3.14 1.52 26.06
CA TYR A 276 -2.08 1.92 26.97
C TYR A 276 -2.67 2.65 28.18
N SER A 277 -2.59 2.03 29.36
CA SER A 277 -3.10 2.56 30.63
C SER A 277 -4.58 2.99 30.56
N VAL A 278 -5.35 2.37 29.68
CA VAL A 278 -6.78 2.60 29.51
C VAL A 278 -7.48 1.26 29.24
N PRO A 279 -8.54 0.90 29.99
CA PRO A 279 -9.25 -0.33 29.73
C PRO A 279 -9.92 -0.34 28.34
N PRO A 280 -9.86 -1.45 27.57
CA PRO A 280 -10.53 -1.54 26.28
C PRO A 280 -12.03 -1.28 26.34
N GLY A 281 -12.67 -1.65 27.46
CA GLY A 281 -14.09 -1.40 27.72
C GLY A 281 -14.43 0.09 27.84
N GLU A 282 -13.51 0.91 28.34
CA GLU A 282 -13.67 2.37 28.43
C GLU A 282 -13.68 2.99 27.04
N VAL A 283 -12.70 2.66 26.21
CA VAL A 283 -12.63 3.12 24.81
C VAL A 283 -13.85 2.64 24.00
N ARG A 284 -14.28 1.40 24.20
CA ARG A 284 -15.42 0.79 23.50
C ARG A 284 -16.77 1.41 23.84
N SER A 285 -16.97 1.77 25.11
CA SER A 285 -18.21 2.40 25.57
C SER A 285 -18.10 3.93 25.63
N GLN A 286 -16.94 4.49 25.26
CA GLN A 286 -16.59 5.90 25.33
C GLN A 286 -16.96 6.54 26.66
N LYS A 287 -16.56 5.90 27.78
CA LYS A 287 -16.82 6.37 29.15
C LYS A 287 -15.65 7.18 29.70
N ASN A 288 -15.86 7.81 30.86
CA ASN A 288 -14.84 8.56 31.60
C ASN A 288 -14.31 9.74 30.76
N THR A 289 -13.00 9.82 30.53
CA THR A 289 -12.40 10.92 29.77
C THR A 289 -12.93 10.98 28.34
N TYR A 290 -13.15 9.82 27.71
CA TYR A 290 -13.70 9.76 26.35
C TYR A 290 -15.09 10.38 26.25
N GLU A 291 -15.96 10.19 27.26
CA GLU A 291 -17.32 10.74 27.26
C GLU A 291 -17.27 12.26 27.24
N LYS A 292 -16.53 12.84 28.19
CA LYS A 292 -16.35 14.27 28.34
C LYS A 292 -15.80 14.91 27.06
N GLU A 293 -14.69 14.38 26.53
CA GLU A 293 -14.05 14.98 25.36
C GLU A 293 -14.92 14.88 24.10
N LEU A 294 -15.66 13.77 23.92
CA LEU A 294 -16.55 13.62 22.76
C LEU A 294 -17.78 14.53 22.85
N ASP A 295 -18.29 14.83 24.05
CA ASP A 295 -19.38 15.78 24.25
C ASP A 295 -18.93 17.21 23.92
N ASP A 296 -17.72 17.60 24.34
CA ASP A 296 -17.10 18.88 23.97
C ASP A 296 -16.93 18.98 22.44
N HIS A 297 -16.45 17.92 21.80
CA HIS A 297 -16.36 17.83 20.34
C HIS A 297 -17.72 17.89 19.63
N GLU A 298 -18.80 17.41 20.25
CA GLU A 298 -20.15 17.48 19.68
C GLU A 298 -20.64 18.93 19.58
N ILE A 299 -20.23 19.77 20.53
CA ILE A 299 -20.49 21.21 20.53
C ILE A 299 -19.70 21.89 19.40
N GLU A 300 -18.41 21.59 19.27
CA GLU A 300 -17.53 22.24 18.29
C GLU A 300 -17.81 21.79 16.84
N PHE A 301 -17.95 20.48 16.62
CA PHE A 301 -17.98 19.90 15.27
C PHE A 301 -19.33 19.32 14.84
N GLY A 302 -20.29 19.24 15.76
CA GLY A 302 -21.64 18.75 15.52
C GLY A 302 -21.79 17.23 15.59
N LYS A 303 -22.96 16.81 16.07
CA LYS A 303 -23.33 15.40 16.35
C LYS A 303 -23.10 14.43 15.19
N ARG A 304 -23.31 14.86 13.94
CA ARG A 304 -23.14 13.98 12.76
C ARG A 304 -21.69 13.54 12.57
N LYS A 305 -20.73 14.44 12.82
CA LYS A 305 -19.30 14.13 12.65
C LYS A 305 -18.80 13.28 13.81
N VAL A 306 -19.14 13.67 15.05
CA VAL A 306 -18.74 12.93 16.25
C VAL A 306 -19.35 11.53 16.30
N LYS A 307 -20.56 11.34 15.76
CA LYS A 307 -21.13 9.99 15.60
C LYS A 307 -20.20 9.05 14.84
N LYS A 308 -19.54 9.52 13.76
CA LYS A 308 -18.56 8.70 13.02
C LYS A 308 -17.34 8.37 13.88
N TRP A 309 -16.89 9.29 14.72
CA TRP A 309 -15.80 9.07 15.67
C TRP A 309 -16.16 8.03 16.74
N ARG A 310 -17.35 8.12 17.33
CA ARG A 310 -17.87 7.15 18.30
C ARG A 310 -17.97 5.74 17.68
N GLU A 311 -18.51 5.65 16.47
CA GLU A 311 -18.59 4.38 15.72
C GLU A 311 -17.19 3.81 15.44
N ALA A 312 -16.23 4.67 15.07
CA ALA A 312 -14.86 4.26 14.81
C ALA A 312 -14.14 3.72 16.06
N LEU A 313 -14.21 4.45 17.18
CA LEU A 313 -13.68 4.04 18.47
C LEU A 313 -14.26 2.69 18.89
N THR A 314 -15.59 2.56 18.84
CA THR A 314 -16.27 1.30 19.17
C THR A 314 -15.79 0.16 18.28
N LYS A 315 -15.68 0.38 16.97
CA LYS A 315 -15.28 -0.66 16.03
C LYS A 315 -13.85 -1.13 16.27
N VAL A 316 -12.89 -0.21 16.40
CA VAL A 316 -11.48 -0.57 16.63
C VAL A 316 -11.28 -1.15 18.03
N ALA A 317 -11.97 -0.63 19.06
CA ALA A 317 -11.88 -1.17 20.42
C ALA A 317 -12.49 -2.58 20.60
N ASN A 318 -13.19 -3.09 19.59
CA ASN A 318 -13.67 -4.47 19.51
C ASN A 318 -12.72 -5.40 18.73
N MET A 319 -11.66 -4.88 18.11
CA MET A 319 -10.67 -5.68 17.39
C MET A 319 -9.68 -6.34 18.36
N GLN A 320 -9.00 -7.39 17.89
CA GLN A 320 -7.95 -8.06 18.65
C GLN A 320 -6.74 -7.13 18.81
N GLY A 321 -6.31 -6.92 20.05
CA GLY A 321 -5.23 -6.00 20.41
C GLY A 321 -4.52 -6.37 21.70
N ARG A 322 -3.75 -5.43 22.25
CA ARG A 322 -3.02 -5.58 23.53
C ARG A 322 -3.47 -4.53 24.53
N HIS A 323 -3.69 -4.93 25.77
CA HIS A 323 -3.92 -4.02 26.89
C HIS A 323 -2.67 -3.99 27.76
N LEU A 324 -2.13 -2.80 27.99
CA LEU A 324 -0.89 -2.54 28.72
C LEU A 324 -1.25 -1.77 29.97
N ASP A 325 -1.09 -2.42 31.12
CA ASP A 325 -1.18 -1.76 32.43
C ASP A 325 0.22 -1.27 32.85
N ASP A 326 0.37 0.05 33.00
CA ASP A 326 1.59 0.74 33.42
C ASP A 326 2.17 0.25 34.76
N GLY A 327 1.32 -0.29 35.64
CA GLY A 327 1.73 -0.83 36.94
C GLY A 327 2.40 -2.21 36.91
N SER A 328 2.53 -2.85 35.75
CA SER A 328 3.00 -4.25 35.65
C SER A 328 4.52 -4.43 35.73
N GLY A 329 5.32 -3.41 35.39
CA GLY A 329 6.78 -3.53 35.29
C GLY A 329 7.28 -4.40 34.13
N ASP A 330 6.37 -4.92 33.30
CA ASP A 330 6.68 -5.74 32.12
C ASP A 330 7.18 -4.85 30.96
N ASP A 331 8.25 -5.28 30.30
CA ASP A 331 8.65 -4.71 29.01
C ASP A 331 7.77 -5.29 27.89
N TRP A 332 6.76 -4.52 27.49
CA TRP A 332 5.78 -4.93 26.48
C TRP A 332 6.28 -4.80 25.05
N ILE A 333 7.35 -4.03 24.80
CA ILE A 333 7.80 -3.69 23.45
C ILE A 333 8.20 -4.93 22.64
N PRO A 334 9.05 -5.85 23.15
CA PRO A 334 9.43 -7.03 22.40
C PRO A 334 8.23 -7.90 21.99
N ARG A 335 7.23 -8.04 22.87
CA ARG A 335 6.00 -8.82 22.61
C ARG A 335 5.14 -8.17 21.52
N ILE A 336 4.99 -6.84 21.59
CA ILE A 336 4.22 -6.08 20.58
C ILE A 336 4.90 -6.18 19.21
N VAL A 337 6.23 -6.07 19.16
CA VAL A 337 6.98 -6.19 17.92
C VAL A 337 6.84 -7.59 17.32
N GLU A 338 6.93 -8.64 18.14
CA GLU A 338 6.70 -10.01 17.70
C GLU A 338 5.27 -10.21 17.15
N ASP A 339 4.25 -9.65 17.81
CA ASP A 339 2.87 -9.68 17.31
C ASP A 339 2.74 -9.01 15.94
N ILE A 340 3.34 -7.83 15.79
CA ILE A 340 3.34 -7.07 14.52
C ILE A 340 4.06 -7.88 13.43
N GLU A 341 5.23 -8.46 13.72
CA GLU A 341 5.96 -9.32 12.78
C GLU A 341 5.10 -10.51 12.32
N ASN A 342 4.44 -11.20 13.25
CA ASN A 342 3.56 -12.33 12.96
C ASN A 342 2.34 -11.91 12.12
N MET A 343 1.68 -10.82 12.49
CA MET A 343 0.57 -10.24 11.74
C MET A 343 0.99 -9.85 10.31
N MET A 344 2.17 -9.27 10.16
CA MET A 344 2.72 -8.91 8.85
C MET A 344 3.03 -10.15 7.99
N VAL A 345 3.43 -11.27 8.59
CA VAL A 345 3.59 -12.56 7.90
C VAL A 345 2.23 -13.10 7.45
N GLU A 346 1.18 -12.96 8.26
CA GLU A 346 -0.18 -13.37 7.88
C GLU A 346 -0.78 -12.53 6.74
N ILE A 347 -0.54 -11.20 6.72
CA ILE A 347 -0.92 -10.34 5.58
C ILE A 347 -0.32 -10.89 4.28
N LYS A 348 0.95 -11.30 4.31
CA LYS A 348 1.66 -11.86 3.15
C LYS A 348 1.10 -13.22 2.68
N ARG A 349 0.39 -13.95 3.55
CA ARG A 349 -0.09 -15.33 3.28
C ARG A 349 -1.54 -15.42 2.80
N LYS A 350 -2.35 -14.36 2.95
CA LYS A 350 -3.77 -14.41 2.54
C LYS A 350 -3.90 -14.35 1.01
N PRO A 351 -4.58 -15.32 0.37
CA PRO A 351 -4.72 -15.36 -1.07
C PRO A 351 -5.53 -14.18 -1.63
#